data_AF-A0A183HQ30-F1
#
_entry.id   AF-A0A183HQ30-F1
#
_cell.length_a   1.000
_cell.length_b   1.000
_cell.length_c   1.000
_cell.angle_alpha   90.00
_cell.angle_beta   90.00
_cell.angle_gamma   90.00
#
_symmetry.space_group_name_H-M   'P 1'
#
loop_
_entity.id
_entity.type
_entity.pdbx_description
1 polymer ?
#
loop_
_entity_poly.entity_id
_entity_poly.type
_entity_poly.pdbx_seq_one_letter_code
_entity_poly.pdbx_strand_id
1 'polypeptide(L)' 'MHTKIIIDYIVVSSDAGRIVILEYNAQKVCFERIHWETFGKTGYRRIVAGQFLDVDPKGHAVLSGRYFEVPHFQG' A
#
# COMPACT_ATOMS: atom_id res chain seq x y z
N MET A 1 3.35 -33.48 -10.36
CA MET A 1 3.57 -32.05 -10.65
C MET A 1 2.71 -31.25 -9.69
N HIS A 2 3.28 -30.71 -8.61
CA HIS A 2 2.54 -29.81 -7.71
C HIS A 2 2.51 -28.42 -8.36
N THR A 3 1.35 -28.02 -8.86
CA THR A 3 1.10 -26.63 -9.26
C THR A 3 1.04 -25.78 -8.00
N LYS A 4 2.07 -24.94 -7.80
CA LYS A 4 2.02 -23.88 -6.80
C LYS A 4 0.94 -22.90 -7.26
N ILE A 5 -0.12 -22.76 -6.46
CA ILE A 5 -1.10 -21.70 -6.68
C ILE A 5 -0.38 -20.39 -6.30
N ILE A 6 -0.24 -19.50 -7.28
CA ILE A 6 0.29 -18.16 -7.06
C ILE A 6 -0.93 -17.25 -6.92
N ILE A 7 -1.05 -16.61 -5.76
CA ILE A 7 -2.10 -15.64 -5.47
C ILE A 7 -1.43 -14.27 -5.40
N ASP A 8 -1.92 -13.34 -6.20
CA ASP A 8 -1.51 -11.95 -6.15
C ASP A 8 -2.45 -11.17 -5.22
N TYR A 9 -1.87 -10.34 -4.37
CA TYR A 9 -2.59 -9.46 -3.46
C TYR A 9 -2.54 -8.02 -3.94
N ILE A 10 -3.53 -7.24 -3.53
CA ILE A 10 -3.58 -5.81 -3.84
C ILE A 10 -3.23 -5.04 -2.57
N VAL A 11 -2.18 -4.24 -2.65
CA VAL A 11 -1.85 -3.28 -1.60
C VAL A 11 -2.46 -1.93 -1.94
N VAL A 12 -3.15 -1.33 -0.98
CA VAL A 12 -3.81 -0.04 -1.13
C VAL A 12 -3.29 0.93 -0.07
N SER A 13 -2.77 2.07 -0.54
CA SER A 13 -2.59 3.27 0.26
C SER A 13 -3.61 4.32 -0.15
N SER A 14 -4.13 5.06 0.82
CA SER A 14 -5.16 6.06 0.63
C SER A 14 -4.98 7.21 1.63
N ASP A 15 -5.78 8.26 1.51
CA ASP A 15 -5.84 9.36 2.47
C ASP A 15 -6.35 8.92 3.86
N ALA A 16 -6.75 7.66 4.03
CA ALA A 16 -7.13 7.09 5.32
C ALA A 16 -6.01 7.06 6.38
N GLY A 17 -4.74 7.27 6.00
CA GLY A 17 -3.60 7.12 6.91
C GLY A 17 -3.32 5.66 7.29
N ARG A 18 -3.65 4.75 6.36
CA ARG A 18 -3.57 3.30 6.53
C ARG A 18 -3.02 2.61 5.29
N ILE A 19 -2.35 1.48 5.52
CA ILE A 19 -1.97 0.53 4.48
C ILE A 19 -2.84 -0.71 4.63
N VAL A 20 -3.41 -1.15 3.52
CA VAL A 20 -4.41 -2.22 3.48
C VAL A 20 -3.98 -3.24 2.45
N ILE A 21 -4.10 -4.53 2.78
CA ILE A 21 -3.90 -5.61 1.81
C ILE A 21 -5.24 -6.28 1.58
N LEU A 22 -5.59 -6.44 0.30
CA LEU A 22 -6.83 -7.02 -0.18
C LEU A 22 -6.55 -8.31 -0.97
N GLU A 23 -7.43 -9.27 -0.82
CA GLU A 23 -7.51 -10.49 -1.63
C GLU A 23 -8.84 -10.50 -2.39
N TYR A 24 -8.84 -10.97 -3.64
CA TYR A 24 -10.07 -11.10 -4.40
C TYR A 24 -10.77 -12.43 -4.12
N ASN A 25 -11.99 -12.37 -3.61
CA ASN A 25 -12.84 -13.54 -3.42
C ASN A 25 -13.76 -13.73 -4.64
N ALA A 26 -13.42 -14.70 -5.49
CA ALA A 26 -14.18 -15.00 -6.71
C ALA A 26 -15.59 -15.54 -6.45
N GLN A 27 -15.84 -16.17 -5.30
CA GLN A 27 -17.18 -16.69 -4.95
C GLN A 27 -18.13 -15.57 -4.58
N LYS A 28 -17.63 -14.58 -3.83
CA LYS A 28 -18.40 -13.42 -3.37
C LYS A 28 -18.36 -12.24 -4.35
N VAL A 29 -17.49 -12.32 -5.35
CA VAL A 29 -17.22 -11.24 -6.31
C VAL A 29 -16.88 -9.93 -5.58
N CYS A 30 -16.01 -10.02 -4.56
CA CYS A 30 -15.63 -8.87 -3.75
C CYS A 30 -14.16 -8.94 -3.31
N PHE A 31 -13.62 -7.79 -2.89
CA PHE A 31 -12.33 -7.73 -2.24
C PHE A 31 -12.48 -7.90 -0.74
N GLU A 32 -11.80 -8.90 -0.19
CA GLU A 32 -11.72 -9.14 1.24
C GLU A 32 -10.44 -8.53 1.79
N ARG A 33 -10.56 -7.84 2.91
CA ARG A 33 -9.42 -7.22 3.59
C ARG A 33 -8.72 -8.25 4.45
N ILE A 34 -7.47 -8.54 4.14
CA ILE A 34 -6.65 -9.50 4.87
C ILE A 34 -5.65 -8.83 5.83
N HIS A 35 -5.24 -7.59 5.56
CA HIS A 35 -4.39 -6.80 6.46
C HIS A 35 -4.88 -5.35 6.59
N TRP A 36 -4.68 -4.76 7.76
CA TRP A 36 -5.09 -3.39 8.06
C TRP A 36 -4.17 -2.76 9.10
N GLU A 37 -3.36 -1.80 8.67
CA GLU A 37 -2.41 -1.14 9.55
C GLU A 37 -2.53 0.37 9.47
N THR A 38 -2.65 1.00 10.64
CA THR A 38 -2.76 2.46 10.75
C THR A 38 -1.41 3.05 11.09
N PHE A 39 -0.93 3.96 10.26
CA PHE A 39 0.37 4.62 10.42
C PHE A 39 0.26 6.13 10.59
N GLY A 40 -0.93 6.73 10.37
CA GLY A 40 -1.10 8.18 10.41
C GLY A 40 -2.55 8.62 10.57
N LYS A 41 -2.73 9.95 10.56
CA LYS A 41 -4.07 10.58 10.57
C LYS A 41 -4.66 10.59 9.16
N THR A 42 -6.00 10.65 9.10
CA THR A 42 -6.76 10.74 7.85
C THR A 42 -6.60 12.10 7.14
N GLY A 43 -6.83 12.11 5.83
CA GLY A 43 -6.75 13.23 4.91
C GLY A 43 -5.45 13.25 4.08
N TYR A 44 -5.52 13.89 2.91
CA TYR A 44 -4.37 14.13 2.05
C TYR A 44 -3.42 15.14 2.71
N ARG A 45 -2.30 14.67 3.26
CA ARG A 45 -1.37 15.47 4.06
C ARG A 45 0.04 15.32 3.57
N ARG A 46 0.77 16.43 3.48
CA ARG A 46 2.21 16.44 3.17
C ARG A 46 3.07 15.61 4.13
N ILE A 47 2.61 15.38 5.36
CA ILE A 47 3.38 14.67 6.41
C ILE A 47 3.02 13.19 6.58
N VAL A 48 1.93 12.72 5.97
CA VAL A 48 1.46 11.34 6.12
C VAL A 48 1.76 10.58 4.83
N ALA A 49 2.30 9.37 4.95
CA ALA A 49 2.55 8.49 3.81
C ALA A 49 1.24 8.09 3.11
N GLY A 50 1.32 7.73 1.83
CA GLY A 50 0.20 7.18 1.07
C GLY A 50 0.05 7.72 -0.35
N GLN A 51 0.92 8.65 -0.77
CA GLN A 51 0.93 9.19 -2.14
C GLN A 51 1.76 8.35 -3.11
N PHE A 52 2.82 7.70 -2.61
CA PHE A 52 3.66 6.80 -3.39
C PHE A 52 3.61 5.41 -2.78
N LEU A 53 3.62 4.38 -3.63
CA LEU A 53 3.57 2.98 -3.21
C LEU A 53 4.46 2.15 -4.13
N ASP A 54 5.44 1.47 -3.56
CA ASP A 54 6.35 0.55 -4.27
C ASP A 54 6.33 -0.83 -3.60
N VAL A 55 6.55 -1.88 -4.40
CA VAL A 55 6.55 -3.28 -3.96
C VAL A 55 7.78 -3.99 -4.51
N ASP A 56 8.43 -4.83 -3.68
CA ASP A 56 9.49 -5.73 -4.12
C ASP A 56 8.94 -6.71 -5.18
N PRO A 57 9.57 -6.87 -6.37
CA PRO A 57 9.09 -7.80 -7.40
C PRO A 57 8.95 -9.25 -6.94
N LYS A 58 9.64 -9.65 -5.87
CA LYS A 58 9.51 -10.99 -5.27
C LYS A 58 8.44 -11.08 -4.17
N GLY A 59 7.83 -9.96 -3.79
CA GLY A 59 6.74 -9.88 -2.82
C GLY A 59 7.18 -9.90 -1.35
N HIS A 60 8.44 -9.60 -1.01
CA HIS A 60 8.89 -9.64 0.39
C HIS A 60 8.57 -8.38 1.19
N ALA A 61 8.47 -7.23 0.53
CA ALA A 61 8.35 -5.94 1.19
C ALA A 61 7.56 -4.93 0.35
N VAL A 62 6.98 -3.95 1.06
CA VAL A 62 6.23 -2.83 0.49
C VAL A 62 6.71 -1.54 1.15
N LEU A 63 6.80 -0.47 0.37
CA LEU A 63 7.09 0.88 0.83
C LEU A 63 5.94 1.82 0.50
N SER A 64 5.45 2.56 1.49
CA SER A 64 4.49 3.66 1.31
C SER A 64 5.16 4.98 1.66
N GLY A 65 5.15 5.92 0.71
CA GLY A 65 5.86 7.20 0.78
C GLY A 65 4.94 8.42 0.76
N ARG A 66 5.51 9.58 1.10
CA ARG A 66 4.87 10.90 0.99
C ARG A 66 5.69 11.81 0.09
N TYR A 67 5.04 12.77 -0.53
CA TYR A 67 5.77 13.85 -1.19
C TYR A 67 6.49 14.72 -0.15
N PHE A 68 7.77 14.97 -0.40
CA PHE A 68 8.56 15.92 0.37
C PHE A 68 9.36 16.78 -0.61
N GLU A 69 9.07 18.08 -0.62
CA GLU A 69 9.88 19.04 -1.34
C GLU A 69 11.09 19.38 -0.48
N VAL A 70 12.28 19.08 -0.99
CA VAL A 70 13.53 19.57 -0.40
C VAL A 70 13.61 21.06 -0.74
N PRO A 71 13.73 21.96 0.25
CA PRO A 71 14.00 23.36 -0.02
C PRO A 71 15.26 23.43 -0.88
N HIS A 72 15.19 24.13 -2.01
CA HIS A 72 16.39 24.39 -2.81
C HIS A 72 17.37 25.16 -1.93
N PHE A 73 18.49 24.52 -1.59
CA PHE A 73 19.57 25.15 -0.85
C PHE A 73 20.25 26.12 -1.82
N GLN A 74 19.80 27.38 -1.80
CA GLN A 74 20.55 28.47 -2.41
C GLN A 74 21.73 28.76 -1.50
N GLY A 75 22.85 28.11 -1.79
CA GLY A 75 24.17 28.47 -1.26
C GLY A 75 24.72 29.69 -1.97
#